data_AF-A0A1V5J4D7-F1
#
_entry.id   AF-A0A1V5J4D7-F1
#
_cell.length_a   1.000
_cell.length_b   1.000
_cell.length_c   1.000
_cell.angle_alpha   90.00
_cell.angle_beta   90.00
_cell.angle_gamma   90.00
#
_symmetry.space_group_name_H-M   'P 1'
#
loop_
_entity.id
_entity.type
_entity.pdbx_description
1 polymer ?
#
loop_
_entity_poly.entity_id
_entity_poly.type
_entity_poly.pdbx_seq_one_letter_code
_entity_poly.pdbx_strand_id
1 'polypeptide(L)'
;MTVAVLATVGAVAIAQIMGSALHWRWFADPPEEWSPLWPYSQMKRLFGKNGLILFNYASGILMLAVDIFLLVVWLSGRVTRTRLR
;
A
#
# COMPACT_ATOMS: atom_id res chain seq x y z
N MET A 1 15.15 -4.55 -12.05
CA MET A 1 14.06 -3.57 -11.95
C MET A 1 12.84 -4.12 -11.21
N THR A 2 12.29 -5.30 -11.56
CA THR A 2 11.06 -5.86 -10.96
C THR A 2 11.08 -6.02 -9.44
N VAL A 3 12.17 -6.53 -8.84
CA VAL A 3 12.23 -6.74 -7.37
C VAL A 3 12.22 -5.42 -6.59
N ALA A 4 12.91 -4.39 -7.09
CA ALA A 4 12.94 -3.08 -6.43
C ALA A 4 11.55 -2.42 -6.45
N VAL A 5 10.80 -2.59 -7.54
CA VAL A 5 9.42 -2.12 -7.64
C VAL A 5 8.53 -2.83 -6.62
N LEU A 6 8.56 -4.17 -6.55
CA LEU A 6 7.78 -4.93 -5.57
C LEU A 6 8.13 -4.52 -4.13
N ALA A 7 9.42 -4.44 -3.81
CA ALA A 7 9.87 -3.99 -2.48
C ALA A 7 9.36 -2.58 -2.12
N THR A 8 9.33 -1.67 -3.09
CA THR A 8 8.82 -0.30 -2.87
C THR A 8 7.31 -0.30 -2.66
N VAL A 9 6.56 -1.06 -3.46
CA VAL A 9 5.11 -1.19 -3.34
C VAL A 9 4.74 -1.82 -2.00
N GLY A 10 5.40 -2.90 -1.61
CA GLY A 10 5.24 -3.53 -0.29
C GLY A 10 5.55 -2.57 0.86
N ALA A 11 6.63 -1.79 0.77
CA ALA A 11 6.98 -0.80 1.79
C ALA A 11 5.91 0.30 1.93
N VAL A 12 5.38 0.81 0.82
CA VAL A 12 4.28 1.79 0.83
C VAL A 12 3.02 1.20 1.45
N ALA A 13 2.67 -0.03 1.11
CA ALA A 13 1.50 -0.70 1.67
C ALA A 13 1.63 -0.92 3.18
N ILE A 14 2.80 -1.32 3.66
CA ILE A 14 3.09 -1.43 5.10
C ILE A 14 3.02 -0.05 5.76
N ALA A 15 3.65 0.97 5.18
CA ALA A 15 3.63 2.33 5.72
C ALA A 15 2.21 2.89 5.80
N GLN A 16 1.34 2.55 4.85
CA GLN A 16 -0.06 2.95 4.86
C GLN A 16 -0.85 2.26 5.99
N ILE A 17 -0.68 0.95 6.19
CA ILE A 17 -1.33 0.19 7.28
C ILE A 17 -0.82 0.68 8.64
N MET A 18 0.50 0.67 8.82
CA MET A 18 1.15 1.07 10.07
C MET A 18 0.92 2.55 10.37
N GLY A 19 0.99 3.42 9.37
CA GLY A 19 0.72 4.83 9.52
C GLY A 19 -0.73 5.11 9.92
N SER A 20 -1.68 4.30 9.46
CA SER A 20 -3.07 4.38 9.90
C SER A 20 -3.24 3.87 11.34
N ALA A 21 -2.58 2.75 11.69
CA ALA A 21 -2.60 2.19 13.04
C ALA A 21 -1.97 3.14 14.08
N LEU A 22 -0.81 3.72 13.75
CA LEU A 22 -0.07 4.66 14.58
C LEU A 22 -0.58 6.10 14.47
N HIS A 23 -1.68 6.31 13.74
CA HIS A 23 -2.32 7.61 13.61
C HIS A 23 -1.41 8.71 13.05
N TRP A 24 -0.52 8.35 12.12
CA TRP A 24 0.33 9.31 11.42
C TRP A 24 -0.55 10.32 10.68
N ARG A 25 -0.22 11.61 10.84
CA ARG A 25 -0.98 12.73 10.28
C ARG A 25 -1.25 12.56 8.78
N TRP A 26 -0.35 11.94 8.03
CA TRP A 26 -0.51 11.81 6.58
C TRP A 26 -1.56 10.73 6.20
N PHE A 27 -1.75 9.72 7.04
CA PHE A 27 -2.60 8.57 6.75
C PHE A 27 -3.90 8.56 7.54
N ALA A 28 -3.86 8.93 8.82
CA ALA A 28 -5.02 8.85 9.70
C ALA A 28 -5.73 10.18 9.89
N ASP A 29 -5.02 11.32 9.81
CA ASP A 29 -5.62 12.62 10.09
C ASP A 29 -5.00 13.77 9.28
N PRO A 30 -5.04 13.69 7.93
CA PRO A 30 -4.46 14.74 7.12
C PRO A 30 -5.31 16.03 7.23
N PRO A 31 -4.66 17.21 7.22
CA PRO A 31 -5.35 18.50 7.11
C PRO A 31 -6.20 18.57 5.85
N GLU A 32 -7.38 19.18 5.94
CA GLU A 32 -8.27 19.33 4.78
C GLU A 32 -7.70 20.26 3.70
N GLU A 33 -6.86 21.21 4.11
CA GLU A 33 -6.12 22.12 3.24
C GLU A 33 -5.24 21.38 2.23
N TRP A 34 -4.84 20.13 2.53
CA TRP A 34 -4.03 19.31 1.64
C TRP A 34 -4.85 18.64 0.53
N SER A 35 -6.18 18.79 0.52
CA SER A 35 -7.08 18.17 -0.47
C SER A 35 -6.69 18.38 -1.93
N PRO A 36 -6.11 19.51 -2.36
CA PRO A 36 -5.68 19.66 -3.76
C PRO A 36 -4.50 18.75 -4.14
N LEU A 37 -3.69 18.33 -3.17
CA LEU A 37 -2.41 17.63 -3.40
C LEU A 37 -2.37 16.22 -2.80
N TRP A 38 -3.22 15.93 -1.80
CA TRP A 38 -3.14 14.74 -0.99
C TRP A 38 -4.46 13.95 -1.01
N PRO A 39 -4.52 12.82 -1.75
CA PRO A 39 -5.76 12.05 -1.93
C PRO A 39 -6.42 11.60 -0.62
N TYR A 40 -5.64 11.27 0.41
CA TYR A 40 -6.15 10.85 1.71
C TYR A 40 -6.94 11.94 2.42
N SER A 41 -6.62 13.22 2.18
CA SER A 41 -7.40 14.33 2.74
C SER A 41 -8.74 14.53 2.02
N GLN A 42 -8.85 14.22 0.72
CA GLN A 42 -10.14 14.15 0.04
C GLN A 42 -10.97 12.98 0.57
N MET A 43 -10.37 11.81 0.74
CA MET A 43 -11.05 10.65 1.33
C MET A 43 -11.55 10.92 2.75
N LYS A 44 -10.74 11.61 3.56
CA LYS A 44 -11.17 12.09 4.89
C LYS A 44 -12.41 12.99 4.80
N ARG A 45 -12.45 13.92 3.85
CA ARG A 45 -13.59 14.83 3.68
C ARG A 45 -14.86 14.09 3.25
N LEU A 46 -14.74 13.03 2.45
CA LEU A 46 -15.88 12.24 1.96
C LEU A 46 -16.41 11.23 2.98
N PHE A 47 -15.53 10.51 3.68
CA PHE A 47 -15.89 9.37 4.54
C PHE A 47 -15.59 9.59 6.03
N GLY A 48 -15.06 10.75 6.40
CA GLY A 48 -14.58 11.04 7.74
C GLY A 48 -13.26 10.33 8.08
N LYS A 49 -12.75 10.62 9.27
CA LYS A 49 -11.49 10.04 9.80
C LYS A 49 -11.54 8.52 9.89
N ASN A 50 -12.60 7.96 10.46
CA ASN A 50 -12.73 6.51 10.63
C ASN A 50 -12.88 5.80 9.28
N GLY A 51 -13.58 6.40 8.33
CA GLY A 51 -13.69 5.88 6.96
C GLY A 51 -12.34 5.86 6.24
N LEU A 52 -11.53 6.91 6.39
CA LEU A 52 -10.17 6.96 5.87
C LEU A 52 -9.29 5.84 6.43
N ILE A 53 -9.33 5.63 7.75
CA ILE A 53 -8.54 4.58 8.41
C ILE A 53 -8.96 3.20 7.90
N LEU A 54 -10.27 2.93 7.79
CA LEU A 54 -10.78 1.66 7.26
C LEU A 54 -10.36 1.46 5.79
N PHE A 55 -10.49 2.49 4.96
CA PHE A 55 -10.04 2.47 3.58
C PHE A 55 -8.54 2.15 3.47
N ASN A 56 -7.72 2.76 4.32
CA ASN A 56 -6.29 2.55 4.31
C ASN A 56 -5.90 1.12 4.69
N TYR A 57 -6.59 0.52 5.66
CA TYR A 57 -6.40 -0.89 5.99
C TYR A 57 -6.80 -1.79 4.82
N ALA A 58 -7.98 -1.60 4.26
CA ALA A 58 -8.48 -2.44 3.17
C ALA A 58 -7.56 -2.37 1.94
N SER A 59 -7.23 -1.16 1.49
CA SER A 59 -6.37 -0.97 0.32
C SER A 59 -4.91 -1.38 0.58
N GLY A 60 -4.36 -1.12 1.77
CA GLY A 60 -3.02 -1.56 2.14
C GLY A 60 -2.89 -3.09 2.18
N ILE A 61 -3.87 -3.79 2.77
CA ILE A 61 -3.89 -5.26 2.79
C ILE A 61 -3.99 -5.82 1.38
N LEU A 62 -4.86 -5.24 0.54
CA LEU A 62 -5.01 -5.64 -0.85
C LEU A 62 -3.71 -5.45 -1.66
N MET A 63 -3.03 -4.30 -1.49
CA MET A 63 -1.74 -4.05 -2.13
C MET A 63 -0.69 -5.08 -1.71
N LEU A 64 -0.60 -5.41 -0.42
CA LEU A 64 0.32 -6.45 0.06
C LEU A 64 0.00 -7.82 -0.52
N ALA A 65 -1.27 -8.20 -0.60
CA ALA A 65 -1.68 -9.49 -1.17
C ALA A 65 -1.26 -9.61 -2.64
N VAL A 66 -1.47 -8.55 -3.43
CA VAL A 66 -1.06 -8.50 -4.84
C VAL A 66 0.46 -8.53 -4.97
N ASP A 67 1.19 -7.77 -4.14
CA ASP A 67 2.65 -7.72 -4.18
C ASP A 67 3.29 -9.09 -3.87
N ILE A 68 2.78 -9.77 -2.84
CA ILE A 68 3.19 -11.14 -2.48
C ILE A 68 2.87 -12.11 -3.62
N PHE A 69 1.68 -12.03 -4.21
CA PHE A 69 1.30 -12.89 -5.34
C PHE A 69 2.26 -12.72 -6.52
N LEU A 70 2.55 -11.47 -6.92
CA LEU A 70 3.48 -11.18 -8.01
C LEU A 70 4.90 -11.66 -7.71
N LEU A 71 5.36 -11.51 -6.46
CA LEU A 71 6.66 -12.02 -6.03
C LEU A 71 6.75 -13.54 -6.16
N VAL A 72 5.72 -14.28 -5.72
CA VAL A 72 5.64 -15.74 -5.81
C VAL A 72 5.66 -16.19 -7.27
N VAL A 73 4.85 -15.57 -8.13
CA VAL A 73 4.80 -15.88 -9.56
C VAL A 73 6.17 -15.66 -10.21
N TRP A 74 6.81 -14.55 -9.89
CA TRP A 74 8.13 -14.21 -10.44
C TRP A 74 9.23 -15.18 -9.97
N LEU A 75 9.25 -15.53 -8.69
CA LEU A 75 10.20 -16.49 -8.13
C LEU A 75 10.01 -17.88 -8.76
N SER A 76 8.76 -18.34 -8.88
CA SER A 76 8.43 -19.62 -9.52
C SER A 76 8.90 -19.66 -10.98
N GLY A 77 8.66 -18.59 -11.74
CA GLY A 77 9.13 -18.48 -13.11
C GLY A 77 10.66 -18.48 -13.24
N ARG A 78 11.39 -17.90 -12.28
CA ARG A 78 12.86 -17.97 -12.25
C ARG A 78 13.36 -19.37 -11.94
N VAL A 79 12.78 -20.04 -10.94
CA VAL A 79 13.19 -21.40 -10.53
C VAL A 79 13.06 -22.38 -11.69
N THR A 80 11.96 -22.31 -12.46
CA THR A 80 11.76 -23.17 -13.63
C THR A 80 12.82 -22.92 -14.72
N ARG A 81 13.21 -21.66 -14.97
CA ARG A 81 14.27 -21.36 -15.96
C ARG A 81 15.66 -21.84 -15.54
N THR A 82 15.97 -21.80 -14.25
CA THR A 82 17.26 -22.31 -13.73
C THR A 82 17.37 -23.83 -13.76
N ARG A 83 16.25 -24.58 -13.69
CA ARG A 83 16.28 -26.05 -13.78
C ARG A 83 16.36 -26.60 -15.20
N LEU A 84 16.11 -25.78 -16.22
CA LEU A 84 16.14 -26.16 -17.64
C LEU A 84 17.48 -25.82 -18.33
N ARG A 85 18.45 -25.27 -17.59
CA ARG A 85 19.83 -25.06 -18.02
C ARG A 85 20.73 -26.05 -17.29
#